data_AF-A0A6L4WTE2-F1
#
_entry.id   AF-A0A6L4WTE2-F1
#
_cell.length_a   1.000
_cell.length_b   1.000
_cell.length_c   1.000
_cell.angle_alpha   90.00
_cell.angle_beta   90.00
_cell.angle_gamma   90.00
#
_symmetry.space_group_name_H-M   'P 1'
#
loop_
_entity.id
_entity.type
_entity.pdbx_description
1 polymer ?
#
loop_
_entity_poly.entity_id
_entity_poly.type
_entity_poly.pdbx_seq_one_letter_code
_entity_poly.pdbx_strand_id
1 'polypeptide(L)'
;MSYLDICIIGWNLNALMFVINFFLAIRTISTQDRDTLQKESMVLKELKEELDNYYPYRTYSTIMTYLVPFAGFFRMSFRLIEMVFFFQKNENTKMFDFMVYKYTMEINKVKNNG
;
A
#
# COMPACT_ATOMS: atom_id res chain seq x y z
N MET A 1 -11.95 -8.66 -25.13
CA MET A 1 -11.38 -8.68 -23.77
C MET A 1 -10.86 -7.30 -23.48
N SER A 2 -11.54 -6.57 -22.59
CA SER A 2 -11.19 -5.19 -22.24
C SER A 2 -10.01 -5.18 -21.25
N TYR A 3 -9.24 -4.10 -21.22
CA TYR A 3 -8.19 -3.88 -20.22
C TYR A 3 -8.75 -3.96 -18.79
N LEU A 4 -10.00 -3.55 -18.59
CA LEU A 4 -10.69 -3.68 -17.29
C LEU A 4 -10.91 -5.14 -16.89
N ASP A 5 -11.22 -6.02 -17.84
CA ASP A 5 -11.41 -7.45 -17.56
C ASP A 5 -10.10 -8.10 -17.09
N ILE A 6 -8.98 -7.71 -17.70
CA ILE A 6 -7.63 -8.18 -17.34
C ILE A 6 -7.27 -7.69 -15.92
N CYS A 7 -7.56 -6.43 -15.59
CA CYS A 7 -7.35 -5.88 -14.25
C CYS A 7 -8.20 -6.59 -13.18
N ILE A 8 -9.47 -6.88 -13.48
CA ILE A 8 -10.37 -7.59 -12.57
C ILE A 8 -9.86 -9.01 -12.34
N ILE A 9 -9.49 -9.74 -13.40
CA ILE A 9 -8.95 -11.11 -13.30
C ILE A 9 -7.65 -11.12 -12.48
N GLY A 10 -6.75 -10.16 -12.71
CA GLY A 10 -5.49 -10.05 -11.96
C GLY A 10 -5.69 -9.80 -10.47
N TRP A 11 -6.64 -8.91 -10.11
CA TRP A 11 -7.00 -8.67 -8.71
C TRP A 11 -7.66 -9.87 -8.06
N ASN A 12 -8.53 -10.57 -8.78
CA ASN A 12 -9.25 -11.72 -8.26
C ASN A 12 -8.30 -12.90 -7.99
N LEU A 13 -7.29 -13.10 -8.85
CA LEU A 13 -6.25 -14.11 -8.64
C LEU A 13 -5.39 -13.79 -7.41
N ASN A 14 -5.07 -12.52 -7.19
CA ASN A 14 -4.34 -12.06 -6.01
C ASN A 14 -5.17 -12.26 -4.73
N ALA A 15 -6.46 -11.93 -4.77
CA ALA A 15 -7.38 -12.18 -3.65
C ALA A 15 -7.51 -13.70 -3.34
N LEU A 16 -7.58 -14.54 -4.36
CA LEU A 16 -7.63 -16.00 -4.20
C LEU A 16 -6.35 -16.54 -3.56
N MET A 17 -5.17 -16.06 -3.98
CA MET A 17 -3.89 -16.39 -3.34
C MET A 17 -3.87 -15.99 -1.87
N PHE A 18 -4.38 -14.80 -1.52
CA PHE A 18 -4.49 -14.36 -0.13
C PHE A 18 -5.37 -15.31 0.70
N VAL A 19 -6.54 -15.67 0.20
CA VAL A 19 -7.48 -16.58 0.89
C VAL A 19 -6.85 -17.95 1.11
N ILE A 20 -6.21 -18.53 0.10
CA ILE A 20 -5.54 -19.84 0.22
C ILE A 20 -4.42 -19.79 1.27
N ASN A 21 -3.55 -18.77 1.21
CA ASN A 21 -2.48 -18.59 2.19
C ASN A 21 -3.02 -18.41 3.61
N PHE A 22 -4.11 -17.68 3.75
CA PHE A 22 -4.77 -17.46 5.04
C PHE A 22 -5.36 -18.76 5.61
N PHE A 23 -6.03 -19.56 4.78
CA PHE A 23 -6.52 -20.90 5.18
C PHE A 23 -5.39 -21.83 5.60
N LEU A 24 -4.28 -21.83 4.87
CA LEU A 24 -3.09 -22.62 5.21
C LEU A 24 -2.50 -22.17 6.55
N ALA A 25 -2.42 -20.87 6.80
CA ALA A 25 -1.94 -20.32 8.06
C ALA A 25 -2.83 -20.74 9.24
N ILE A 26 -4.16 -20.58 9.13
CA ILE A 26 -5.11 -21.01 10.16
C ILE A 26 -4.99 -22.50 10.44
N ARG A 27 -4.94 -23.32 9.38
CA ARG A 27 -4.85 -24.78 9.52
C ARG A 27 -3.56 -25.17 10.24
N THR A 28 -2.43 -24.58 9.85
CA THR A 28 -1.12 -24.83 10.46
C THR A 28 -1.11 -24.47 11.94
N ILE A 29 -1.64 -23.29 12.28
CA ILE A 29 -1.75 -22.82 13.68
C ILE A 29 -2.67 -23.74 14.49
N SER A 30 -3.79 -24.18 13.90
CA SER A 30 -4.76 -25.06 14.56
C SER A 30 -4.24 -26.48 14.78
N THR A 31 -3.26 -26.94 14.00
CA THR A 31 -2.67 -28.28 14.14
C THR A 31 -1.51 -28.36 15.12
N GLN A 32 -0.94 -27.21 15.53
CA GLN A 32 0.12 -27.18 16.54
C GLN A 32 -0.48 -27.10 17.95
N ASP A 33 0.20 -27.73 18.91
CA ASP A 33 -0.20 -27.67 20.31
C ASP A 33 0.04 -26.26 20.89
N ARG A 34 -0.89 -25.77 21.71
CA ARG A 34 -0.85 -24.39 22.24
C ARG A 34 0.37 -24.20 23.14
N ASP A 35 0.73 -25.21 23.91
CA ASP A 35 1.88 -25.18 24.81
C ASP A 35 3.22 -25.15 24.05
N THR A 36 3.32 -25.85 22.91
CA THR A 36 4.52 -25.80 22.06
C THR A 36 4.66 -24.43 21.39
N LEU A 37 3.56 -23.87 20.88
CA LEU A 37 3.53 -22.53 20.30
C LEU A 37 3.93 -21.44 21.30
N GLN A 38 3.53 -21.58 22.57
CA GLN A 38 3.89 -20.64 23.63
C GLN A 38 5.39 -20.68 23.93
N LYS A 39 5.99 -21.87 23.99
CA LYS A 39 7.44 -22.03 24.19
C LYS A 39 8.25 -21.46 23.03
N GLU A 40 7.85 -21.75 21.81
CA GLU A 40 8.50 -21.18 20.60
C GLU A 40 8.39 -19.65 20.58
N SER A 41 7.23 -19.12 20.95
CA SER A 41 7.01 -17.67 21.05
C SER A 41 7.88 -17.02 22.12
N MET A 42 8.16 -17.73 23.23
CA MET A 42 9.02 -17.24 24.31
C MET A 42 10.48 -17.16 23.85
N VAL A 43 10.98 -18.20 23.17
CA VAL A 43 12.33 -18.20 22.56
C VAL A 43 12.47 -17.07 21.54
N LEU A 44 11.46 -16.89 20.67
CA LEU A 44 11.45 -15.80 19.69
C LEU A 44 11.46 -14.42 20.35
N LYS A 45 10.77 -14.28 21.49
CA LYS A 45 10.75 -13.02 22.25
C LYS A 45 12.12 -12.70 22.83
N GLU A 46 12.80 -13.68 23.44
CA GLU A 46 14.15 -13.50 23.99
C GLU A 46 15.16 -13.09 22.91
N LEU A 47 15.14 -13.79 21.76
CA LEU A 47 15.98 -13.44 20.61
C LEU A 47 15.67 -12.03 20.07
N LYS A 48 14.40 -11.63 20.08
CA LYS A 48 14.00 -10.28 19.66
C LYS A 48 14.51 -9.23 20.63
N GLU A 49 14.40 -9.46 21.94
CA GLU A 49 14.93 -8.54 22.96
C GLU A 49 16.46 -8.38 22.82
N GLU A 50 17.19 -9.47 22.59
CA GLU A 50 18.63 -9.41 22.33
C GLU A 50 18.95 -8.62 21.05
N LEU A 51 18.20 -8.85 19.97
CA LEU A 51 18.35 -8.14 18.71
C LEU A 51 18.04 -6.64 18.83
N ASP A 52 17.01 -6.27 19.58
CA ASP A 52 16.62 -4.89 19.81
C ASP A 52 17.68 -4.13 20.63
N ASN A 53 18.40 -4.81 21.53
CA ASN A 53 19.57 -4.23 22.23
C ASN A 53 20.70 -3.85 21.27
N TYR A 54 20.97 -4.68 20.25
CA TYR A 54 21.98 -4.38 19.23
C TYR A 54 21.52 -3.31 18.22
N TYR A 55 20.21 -3.24 17.93
CA TYR A 55 19.65 -2.33 16.92
C TYR A 55 18.40 -1.56 17.40
N PRO A 56 18.57 -0.57 18.29
CA PRO A 56 17.45 0.09 18.97
C PRO A 56 16.49 0.85 18.04
N TYR A 57 16.96 1.27 16.86
CA TYR A 57 16.15 2.04 15.90
C TYR A 57 15.60 1.21 14.73
N ARG A 58 15.86 -0.10 14.70
CA ARG A 58 15.45 -0.96 13.58
C ARG A 58 13.94 -0.95 13.39
N THR A 59 13.17 -1.07 14.48
CA THR A 59 11.71 -1.06 14.44
C THR A 59 11.15 0.22 13.82
N TYR A 60 11.67 1.38 14.20
CA TYR A 60 11.26 2.66 13.62
C TYR A 60 11.63 2.78 12.14
N SER A 61 12.83 2.34 11.76
CA SER A 61 13.27 2.32 10.36
C SER A 61 12.39 1.40 9.50
N THR A 62 12.04 0.22 10.03
CA THR A 62 11.15 -0.73 9.37
C THR A 62 9.74 -0.15 9.21
N ILE A 63 9.18 0.47 10.25
CA ILE A 63 7.87 1.15 10.17
C ILE A 63 7.92 2.26 9.11
N MET A 64 8.93 3.12 9.13
CA MET A 64 9.09 4.19 8.13
C MET A 64 9.19 3.65 6.71
N THR A 65 9.94 2.56 6.52
CA THR A 65 10.07 1.90 5.22
C THR A 65 8.71 1.36 4.74
N TYR A 66 7.93 0.74 5.63
CA TYR A 66 6.58 0.29 5.30
C TYR A 66 5.59 1.43 5.04
N LEU A 67 5.83 2.64 5.54
CA LEU A 67 5.01 3.82 5.26
C LEU A 67 5.28 4.45 3.89
N VAL A 68 6.44 4.19 3.27
CA VAL A 68 6.79 4.76 1.94
C VAL A 68 5.78 4.38 0.84
N PRO A 69 5.37 3.10 0.69
CA PRO A 69 4.30 2.73 -0.24
C PRO A 69 2.98 3.48 0.00
N PHE A 70 2.61 3.75 1.26
CA PHE A 70 1.39 4.49 1.59
C PHE A 70 1.46 5.95 1.14
N ALA A 71 2.61 6.61 1.31
CA ALA A 71 2.80 7.97 0.79
C ALA A 71 2.61 8.03 -0.74
N GLY A 72 3.13 7.03 -1.46
CA GLY A 72 2.91 6.87 -2.90
C GLY A 72 1.45 6.64 -3.25
N PHE A 73 0.77 5.77 -2.50
CA PHE A 73 -0.65 5.51 -2.65
C PHE A 73 -1.48 6.78 -2.47
N PHE A 74 -1.33 7.50 -1.35
CA PHE A 74 -2.08 8.74 -1.10
C PHE A 74 -1.84 9.78 -2.19
N ARG A 75 -0.59 9.96 -2.63
CA ARG A 75 -0.25 10.88 -3.73
C ARG A 75 -1.01 10.53 -5.02
N MET A 76 -1.11 9.25 -5.36
CA MET A 76 -1.84 8.80 -6.55
C MET A 76 -3.35 8.95 -6.36
N SER A 77 -3.88 8.60 -5.18
CA SER A 77 -5.30 8.78 -4.85
C SER A 77 -5.74 10.23 -4.98
N PHE A 78 -4.97 11.19 -4.46
CA PHE A 78 -5.27 12.61 -4.62
C PHE A 78 -5.30 13.05 -6.10
N ARG A 79 -4.38 12.53 -6.93
CA ARG A 79 -4.38 12.81 -8.38
C ARG A 79 -5.62 12.25 -9.08
N LEU A 80 -6.05 11.04 -8.72
CA LEU A 80 -7.26 10.44 -9.27
C LEU A 80 -8.49 11.25 -8.87
N ILE A 81 -8.59 11.69 -7.61
CA ILE A 81 -9.67 12.52 -7.12
C ILE A 81 -9.71 13.85 -7.88
N GLU A 82 -8.57 14.54 -8.04
CA GLU A 82 -8.46 15.78 -8.80
C GLU A 82 -8.90 15.62 -10.26
N MET A 83 -8.47 14.52 -10.89
CA MET A 83 -8.86 14.16 -12.25
C MET A 83 -10.38 13.94 -12.37
N VAL A 84 -10.98 13.19 -11.43
CA VAL A 84 -12.43 12.95 -11.40
C VAL A 84 -13.19 14.27 -11.25
N PHE A 85 -12.79 15.13 -10.31
CA PHE A 85 -13.43 16.44 -10.15
C PHE A 85 -13.31 17.33 -11.38
N PHE A 86 -12.17 17.29 -12.08
CA PHE A 86 -11.97 18.05 -13.30
C PHE A 86 -12.94 17.62 -14.41
N PHE A 87 -13.08 16.32 -14.65
CA PHE A 87 -14.00 15.79 -15.68
C PHE A 87 -15.47 15.95 -15.30
N GLN A 88 -15.82 15.87 -14.00
CA GLN A 88 -17.18 16.16 -13.55
C GLN A 88 -17.58 17.61 -13.78
N LYS A 89 -16.64 18.55 -13.62
CA LYS A 89 -16.93 19.99 -13.78
C LYS A 89 -16.89 20.44 -15.24
N ASN A 90 -16.16 19.75 -16.11
CA ASN A 90 -15.98 20.13 -17.50
C ASN A 90 -16.43 19.01 -18.45
N GLU A 91 -17.68 19.09 -18.90
CA GLU A 91 -18.25 18.15 -19.86
C GLU A 91 -17.52 18.23 -21.22
N ASN A 92 -17.34 17.08 -21.90
CA ASN A 92 -16.63 16.93 -23.19
C ASN A 92 -15.12 17.27 -23.20
N THR A 93 -14.46 17.35 -22.04
CA THR A 93 -13.00 17.54 -21.99
C THR A 93 -12.22 16.24 -22.22
N LYS A 94 -11.03 16.37 -22.81
CA LYS A 94 -10.10 15.26 -23.05
C LYS A 94 -9.03 15.21 -21.97
N MET A 95 -8.35 14.07 -21.85
CA MET A 95 -7.19 13.92 -20.96
C MET A 95 -6.10 14.97 -21.21
N PHE A 96 -5.95 15.41 -22.46
CA PHE A 96 -5.04 16.49 -22.82
C PHE A 96 -5.36 17.80 -22.08
N ASP A 97 -6.64 18.17 -21.99
CA ASP A 97 -7.07 19.43 -21.37
C ASP A 97 -6.80 19.42 -19.86
N PHE A 98 -6.98 18.27 -19.21
CA PHE A 98 -6.59 18.08 -17.81
C PHE A 98 -5.08 18.25 -17.60
N MET A 99 -4.26 17.69 -18.49
CA MET A 99 -2.80 17.81 -18.40
C MET A 99 -2.33 19.25 -18.58
N VAL A 100 -2.93 20.00 -19.52
CA VAL A 100 -2.65 21.43 -19.72
C VAL A 100 -2.99 22.21 -18.45
N TYR A 101 -4.20 22.04 -17.91
CA TYR A 101 -4.60 22.65 -16.65
C TYR A 101 -3.61 22.35 -15.52
N LYS A 102 -3.19 21.09 -15.38
CA LYS A 102 -2.30 20.66 -14.31
C LYS A 102 -0.93 21.32 -14.41
N TYR A 103 -0.31 21.29 -15.59
CA TYR A 103 1.00 21.91 -15.79
C TYR A 103 0.96 23.43 -15.62
N THR A 104 -0.10 24.10 -16.11
CA THR A 104 -0.27 25.54 -15.90
C THR A 104 -0.42 25.88 -14.41
N MET A 105 -1.20 25.11 -13.65
CA MET A 105 -1.32 25.29 -12.20
C MET A 105 0.02 25.13 -11.50
N GLU A 106 0.79 24.08 -11.81
CA GLU A 106 2.09 23.82 -11.19
C GLU A 106 3.09 24.94 -11.49
N ILE A 107 3.16 25.41 -12.74
CA ILE A 107 4.01 26.54 -13.15
C ILE A 107 3.61 27.81 -12.38
N ASN A 108 2.32 28.12 -12.28
CA ASN A 108 1.84 29.31 -11.59
C ASN A 108 2.10 29.24 -10.08
N LYS A 109 2.00 28.05 -9.48
CA LYS A 109 2.33 27.85 -8.06
C LYS A 109 3.80 28.14 -7.77
N VAL A 110 4.71 27.72 -8.66
CA VAL A 110 6.14 28.03 -8.53
C VAL A 110 6.39 29.52 -8.76
N LYS A 111 5.76 30.14 -9.76
CA LYS A 111 5.91 31.57 -10.05
C LYS A 111 5.39 32.51 -8.95
N ASN A 112 4.36 32.10 -8.21
CA ASN A 112 3.76 32.93 -7.15
C ASN A 112 4.39 32.70 -5.76
N ASN A 113 5.16 31.62 -5.57
CA ASN A 113 5.83 31.28 -4.31
C ASN A 113 7.37 31.46 -4.38
N GLY A 114 7.89 32.06 -5.45
CA GLY A 114 9.29 32.47 -5.60
C GLY A 114 9.38 33.99 -5.70
#